data_AF-A0A973GEM5-F1
#
_entry.id   AF-A0A973GEM5-F1
#
_cell.length_a   1.000
_cell.length_b   1.000
_cell.length_c   1.000
_cell.angle_alpha   90.00
_cell.angle_beta   90.00
_cell.angle_gamma   90.00
#
_symmetry.space_group_name_H-M   'P 1'
#
loop_
_entity.id
_entity.type
_entity.pdbx_description
1 polymer ?
#
loop_
_entity_poly.entity_id
_entity_poly.type
_entity_poly.pdbx_seq_one_letter_code
_entity_poly.pdbx_strand_id
1 'polypeptide(L)'
;MHERIGGIAAAEPGARVVRVAPVPGGGLTSANASLDTGYGVVATAWTLDGEAFTLTVTVPANTRALVELPDGVRAEIGSGTRTFTATIPAAPVAEAAPWSLDTPMSRFVADDAARDALLAVCAEVGFFFANGWTPGGRWRADTTVRQVLLMLGPDGIARIERAIEALNG
;
A
#
# COMPACT_ATOMS: atom_id res chain seq x y z
N MET A 1 -9.75 11.97 9.56
CA MET A 1 -8.58 11.44 8.83
C MET A 1 -8.90 10.02 8.35
N HIS A 2 -9.63 9.86 7.23
CA HIS A 2 -10.10 8.55 6.71
C HIS A 2 -10.01 8.40 5.17
N GLU A 3 -9.35 9.33 4.46
CA GLU A 3 -9.39 9.39 2.98
C GLU A 3 -8.67 8.23 2.29
N ARG A 4 -7.65 7.63 2.92
CA ARG A 4 -6.81 6.61 2.26
C ARG A 4 -7.32 5.17 2.38
N ILE A 5 -8.10 4.85 3.42
CA ILE A 5 -8.49 3.46 3.71
C ILE A 5 -9.87 3.14 3.10
N GLY A 6 -10.81 4.11 3.11
CA GLY A 6 -12.09 3.95 2.41
C GLY A 6 -12.10 4.45 0.96
N GLY A 7 -10.99 5.04 0.50
CA GLY A 7 -10.79 5.43 -0.90
C GLY A 7 -11.62 6.61 -1.39
N ILE A 8 -12.26 7.37 -0.49
CA ILE A 8 -13.14 8.49 -0.88
C ILE A 8 -12.34 9.79 -0.93
N ALA A 9 -12.38 10.48 -2.08
CA ALA A 9 -11.83 11.82 -2.25
C ALA A 9 -12.76 12.68 -3.12
N ALA A 10 -12.91 13.97 -2.81
CA ALA A 10 -13.61 14.89 -3.69
C ALA A 10 -12.79 15.09 -4.98
N ALA A 11 -13.40 14.90 -6.16
CA ALA A 11 -12.73 15.06 -7.45
C ALA A 11 -12.84 16.49 -7.99
N GLU A 12 -13.83 17.27 -7.55
CA GLU A 12 -14.07 18.66 -7.95
C GLU A 12 -14.39 19.57 -6.74
N PRO A 13 -14.12 20.88 -6.81
CA PRO A 13 -14.56 21.85 -5.82
C PRO A 13 -16.09 21.78 -5.65
N GLY A 14 -16.56 21.64 -4.41
CA GLY A 14 -17.98 21.46 -4.10
C GLY A 14 -18.45 20.01 -4.04
N ALA A 15 -17.56 19.02 -4.26
CA ALA A 15 -17.84 17.58 -4.11
C ALA A 15 -19.04 17.07 -4.95
N ARG A 16 -19.29 17.69 -6.11
CA ARG A 16 -20.29 17.23 -7.07
C ARG A 16 -19.91 15.90 -7.72
N VAL A 17 -18.60 15.68 -7.88
CA VAL A 17 -17.99 14.42 -8.32
C VAL A 17 -17.08 13.91 -7.20
N VAL A 18 -17.27 12.64 -6.83
CA VAL A 18 -16.47 11.97 -5.80
C VAL A 18 -15.73 10.79 -6.42
N ARG A 19 -14.43 10.68 -6.13
CA ARG A 19 -13.63 9.53 -6.52
C ARG A 19 -13.65 8.50 -5.40
N VAL A 20 -13.92 7.25 -5.76
CA VAL A 20 -13.93 6.08 -4.89
C VAL A 20 -12.90 5.08 -5.41
N ALA A 21 -11.73 5.05 -4.78
CA ALA A 21 -10.61 4.17 -5.13
C ALA A 21 -10.08 3.47 -3.87
N PRO A 22 -10.77 2.42 -3.37
CA PRO A 22 -10.32 1.66 -2.21
C PRO A 22 -8.99 0.96 -2.50
N VAL A 23 -8.09 0.95 -1.50
CA VAL A 23 -6.77 0.30 -1.57
C VAL A 23 -6.73 -0.82 -0.51
N PRO A 24 -7.27 -2.00 -0.80
CA PRO A 24 -7.15 -3.17 0.08
C PRO A 24 -5.69 -3.63 0.17
N GLY A 25 -5.27 -4.07 1.36
CA GLY A 25 -3.89 -4.46 1.66
C GLY A 25 -3.46 -4.17 3.10
N GLY A 26 -2.23 -4.51 3.46
CA GLY A 26 -1.66 -4.22 4.79
C GLY A 26 -2.37 -4.93 5.97
N GLY A 27 -3.00 -6.09 5.72
CA GLY A 27 -3.75 -6.85 6.72
C GLY A 27 -5.20 -6.39 6.94
N LEU A 28 -5.68 -5.38 6.21
CA LEU A 28 -7.06 -4.91 6.30
C LEU A 28 -7.98 -5.74 5.39
N THR A 29 -8.95 -6.43 6.01
CA THR A 29 -9.98 -7.22 5.31
C THR A 29 -11.30 -6.47 5.15
N SER A 30 -11.45 -5.30 5.76
CA SER A 30 -12.62 -4.44 5.56
C SER A 30 -12.32 -3.00 5.92
N ALA A 31 -13.05 -2.07 5.30
CA ALA A 31 -13.08 -0.68 5.76
C ALA A 31 -14.38 0.01 5.36
N ASN A 32 -14.70 1.06 6.10
CA ASN A 32 -15.77 1.99 5.77
C ASN A 32 -15.23 3.42 5.78
N ALA A 33 -15.82 4.27 4.94
CA ALA A 33 -15.61 5.71 4.97
C ALA A 33 -16.88 6.45 4.61
N SER A 34 -16.95 7.69 5.06
CA SER A 34 -17.98 8.63 4.65
C SER A 34 -17.35 10.00 4.40
N LEU A 35 -17.94 10.72 3.45
CA LEU A 35 -17.61 12.09 3.11
C LEU A 35 -18.90 12.89 3.16
N ASP A 36 -18.95 13.88 4.05
CA ASP A 36 -20.04 14.84 4.08
C ASP A 36 -19.83 15.86 2.96
N THR A 37 -20.81 15.98 2.07
CA THR A 37 -20.78 16.93 0.94
C THR A 37 -21.92 17.92 1.11
N GLY A 38 -21.82 19.08 0.45
CA GLY A 38 -22.93 20.04 0.43
C GLY A 38 -24.24 19.49 -0.18
N TYR A 39 -24.21 18.30 -0.78
CA TYR A 39 -25.35 17.61 -1.38
C TYR A 39 -25.83 16.39 -0.57
N GLY A 40 -25.18 16.08 0.55
CA GLY A 40 -25.46 14.92 1.40
C GLY A 40 -24.23 14.02 1.61
N VAL A 41 -24.42 12.94 2.35
CA VAL A 41 -23.32 12.03 2.71
C VAL A 41 -23.05 11.01 1.60
N VAL A 42 -21.81 10.97 1.13
CA VAL A 42 -21.28 9.86 0.32
C VAL A 42 -20.68 8.84 1.26
N ALA A 43 -21.05 7.56 1.13
CA ALA A 43 -20.54 6.50 1.98
C ALA A 43 -19.97 5.35 1.15
N THR A 44 -18.88 4.76 1.61
CA THR A 44 -18.31 3.54 1.05
C THR A 44 -18.07 2.52 2.15
N ALA A 45 -18.30 1.26 1.83
CA ALA A 45 -17.97 0.13 2.68
C ALA A 45 -17.45 -0.98 1.80
N TRP A 46 -16.30 -1.54 2.13
CA TRP A 46 -15.75 -2.68 1.42
C TRP A 46 -15.30 -3.80 2.36
N THR A 47 -15.38 -5.02 1.85
CA THR A 47 -14.87 -6.24 2.48
C THR A 47 -14.01 -7.02 1.48
N LEU A 48 -13.05 -7.77 2.02
CA LEU A 48 -12.15 -8.65 1.31
C LEU A 48 -12.15 -10.00 2.02
N ASP A 49 -12.75 -10.98 1.36
CA ASP A 49 -12.84 -12.37 1.81
C ASP A 49 -11.97 -13.24 0.90
N GLY A 50 -10.72 -13.46 1.31
CA GLY A 50 -9.71 -14.09 0.45
C GLY A 50 -9.38 -13.20 -0.75
N GLU A 51 -9.76 -13.63 -1.94
CA GLU A 51 -9.61 -12.87 -3.20
C GLU A 51 -10.89 -12.13 -3.60
N ALA A 52 -12.01 -12.39 -2.91
CA ALA A 52 -13.29 -11.80 -3.22
C ALA A 52 -13.42 -10.43 -2.56
N PHE A 53 -13.45 -9.37 -3.37
CA PHE A 53 -13.65 -8.00 -2.91
C PHE A 53 -15.06 -7.52 -3.23
N THR A 54 -15.73 -7.00 -2.20
CA THR A 54 -17.06 -6.39 -2.34
C THR A 54 -17.00 -4.95 -1.88
N LEU A 55 -17.44 -4.01 -2.74
CA LEU A 55 -17.55 -2.60 -2.44
C LEU A 55 -19.00 -2.14 -2.57
N THR A 56 -19.54 -1.50 -1.55
CA THR A 56 -20.81 -0.78 -1.58
C THR A 56 -20.55 0.71 -1.55
N VAL A 57 -21.12 1.45 -2.50
CA VAL A 57 -21.04 2.90 -2.61
C VAL A 57 -22.44 3.49 -2.55
N THR A 58 -22.64 4.47 -1.68
CA THR A 58 -23.87 5.26 -1.58
C THR A 58 -23.58 6.69 -1.99
N VAL A 59 -24.29 7.15 -3.00
CA VAL A 59 -24.14 8.49 -3.60
C VAL A 59 -25.43 9.29 -3.38
N PRO A 60 -25.38 10.48 -2.76
CA PRO A 60 -26.56 11.29 -2.52
C PRO A 60 -27.11 11.89 -3.83
N ALA A 61 -28.32 12.44 -3.77
CA ALA A 61 -28.95 13.05 -4.94
C ALA A 61 -28.08 14.16 -5.55
N ASN A 62 -28.18 14.33 -6.87
CA ASN A 62 -27.46 15.36 -7.65
C ASN A 62 -25.91 15.27 -7.63
N THR A 63 -25.35 14.17 -7.15
CA THR A 63 -23.90 13.89 -7.21
C THR A 63 -23.61 12.65 -8.03
N ARG A 64 -22.34 12.47 -8.39
CA ARG A 64 -21.84 11.28 -9.09
C ARG A 64 -20.58 10.75 -8.43
N ALA A 65 -20.34 9.46 -8.55
CA ALA A 65 -19.11 8.83 -8.11
C ALA A 65 -18.36 8.15 -9.27
N LEU A 66 -17.04 8.38 -9.31
CA LEU A 66 -16.09 7.68 -10.16
C LEU A 66 -15.47 6.56 -9.32
N VAL A 67 -15.88 5.33 -9.59
CA VAL A 67 -15.43 4.13 -8.89
C VAL A 67 -14.28 3.49 -9.67
N GLU A 68 -13.16 3.28 -8.99
CA GLU A 68 -12.02 2.52 -9.48
C GLU A 68 -11.83 1.31 -8.57
N LEU A 69 -12.10 0.12 -9.11
CA LEU A 69 -11.93 -1.13 -8.39
C LEU A 69 -10.45 -1.56 -8.38
N PRO A 70 -10.03 -2.37 -7.39
CA PRO A 70 -8.65 -2.83 -7.27
C PRO A 70 -8.15 -3.67 -8.46
N ASP A 71 -9.06 -4.27 -9.23
CA ASP A 71 -8.77 -5.02 -10.47
C ASP A 71 -8.58 -4.11 -11.71
N GLY A 72 -8.67 -2.79 -11.54
CA GLY A 72 -8.52 -1.79 -12.58
C GLY A 72 -9.82 -1.44 -13.31
N VAL A 73 -10.95 -2.08 -12.98
CA VAL A 73 -12.25 -1.74 -13.55
C VAL A 73 -12.68 -0.35 -13.08
N ARG A 74 -13.18 0.45 -14.02
CA ARG A 74 -13.68 1.82 -13.74
C ARG A 74 -15.15 1.94 -14.08
N ALA A 75 -15.91 2.58 -13.21
CA ALA A 75 -17.33 2.83 -13.42
C ALA A 75 -17.73 4.21 -12.93
N GLU A 76 -18.56 4.91 -13.69
CA GLU A 76 -19.25 6.12 -13.23
C GLU A 76 -20.66 5.74 -12.79
N ILE A 77 -21.07 6.20 -11.60
CA ILE A 77 -22.42 6.01 -11.07
C ILE A 77 -23.04 7.34 -10.67
N GLY A 78 -24.35 7.45 -10.88
CA GLY A 78 -25.16 8.54 -10.35
C GLY A 78 -25.59 8.29 -8.90
N SER A 79 -26.61 9.02 -8.46
CA SER A 79 -27.20 8.88 -7.12
C SER A 79 -27.79 7.48 -6.89
N GLY A 80 -27.74 7.03 -5.63
CA GLY A 80 -28.24 5.74 -5.19
C GLY A 80 -27.14 4.88 -4.56
N THR A 81 -27.52 3.69 -4.14
CA THR A 81 -26.58 2.70 -3.61
C THR A 81 -26.28 1.66 -4.67
N ARG A 82 -25.00 1.37 -4.88
CA ARG A 82 -24.54 0.36 -5.83
C ARG A 82 -23.45 -0.50 -5.23
N THR A 83 -23.53 -1.79 -5.49
CA THR A 83 -22.55 -2.78 -5.07
C THR A 83 -21.74 -3.24 -6.27
N PHE A 84 -20.44 -3.36 -6.06
CA PHE A 84 -19.47 -3.86 -7.01
C PHE A 84 -18.74 -5.05 -6.41
N THR A 85 -18.42 -6.02 -7.26
CA THR A 85 -17.61 -7.18 -6.92
C THR A 85 -16.40 -7.18 -7.83
N ALA A 86 -15.22 -7.39 -7.25
CA ALA A 86 -13.99 -7.60 -7.97
C ALA A 86 -13.29 -8.84 -7.41
N THR A 87 -12.51 -9.50 -8.25
CA THR A 87 -11.52 -10.45 -7.79
C THR A 87 -10.21 -9.71 -7.69
N ILE A 88 -9.67 -9.62 -6.48
CA ILE A 88 -8.31 -9.14 -6.29
C ILE A 88 -7.46 -10.38 -6.46
N PRO A 89 -6.79 -10.58 -7.62
CA PRO A 89 -5.73 -11.57 -7.65
C PRO A 89 -4.82 -11.20 -6.51
N ALA A 90 -4.57 -12.11 -5.57
CA ALA A 90 -3.64 -11.86 -4.49
C ALA A 90 -2.40 -11.24 -5.14
N ALA A 91 -2.13 -9.95 -4.84
CA ALA A 91 -0.91 -9.31 -5.31
C ALA A 91 0.16 -10.35 -5.04
N PRO A 92 0.91 -10.82 -6.08
CA PRO A 92 1.73 -12.02 -5.94
C PRO A 92 2.45 -11.85 -4.63
N VAL A 93 2.10 -12.71 -3.66
CA VAL A 93 2.57 -12.58 -2.28
C VAL A 93 4.05 -12.82 -2.40
N ALA A 94 4.82 -11.76 -2.68
CA ALA A 94 6.03 -11.79 -3.50
C ALA A 94 6.64 -13.18 -3.44
N GLU A 95 6.24 -14.06 -4.36
CA GLU A 95 6.39 -15.49 -4.15
C GLU A 95 7.87 -15.76 -4.03
N ALA A 96 8.31 -16.02 -2.80
CA ALA A 96 9.66 -16.30 -2.33
C ALA A 96 10.78 -15.91 -3.32
N ALA A 97 10.74 -14.71 -3.90
CA ALA A 97 11.82 -14.27 -4.77
C ALA A 97 13.03 -14.18 -3.85
N PRO A 98 14.19 -14.72 -4.26
CA PRO A 98 15.37 -14.72 -3.42
C PRO A 98 15.63 -13.30 -2.94
N TRP A 99 15.87 -13.15 -1.64
CA TRP A 99 16.33 -11.92 -1.02
C TRP A 99 17.52 -11.40 -1.83
N SER A 100 17.41 -10.14 -2.27
CA SER A 100 18.41 -9.47 -3.10
C SER A 100 18.43 -7.98 -2.80
N LEU A 101 19.45 -7.26 -3.29
CA LEU A 101 19.53 -5.79 -3.15
C LEU A 101 18.38 -5.05 -3.84
N ASP A 102 17.73 -5.68 -4.81
CA ASP A 102 16.59 -5.12 -5.56
C ASP A 102 15.25 -5.43 -4.87
N THR A 103 15.28 -6.19 -3.78
CA THR A 103 14.11 -6.43 -2.95
C THR A 103 13.64 -5.12 -2.28
N PRO A 104 12.33 -4.82 -2.31
CA PRO A 104 11.79 -3.64 -1.64
C PRO A 104 12.08 -3.64 -0.14
N MET A 105 12.44 -2.49 0.43
CA MET A 105 12.70 -2.34 1.87
C MET A 105 11.50 -2.75 2.73
N SER A 106 10.28 -2.53 2.25
CA SER A 106 9.05 -2.95 2.93
C SER A 106 8.99 -4.45 3.20
N ARG A 107 9.62 -5.28 2.35
CA ARG A 107 9.67 -6.73 2.52
C ARG A 107 10.64 -7.13 3.63
N PHE A 108 11.82 -6.50 3.71
CA PHE A 108 12.76 -6.73 4.81
C PHE A 108 12.17 -6.31 6.15
N VAL A 109 11.37 -5.25 6.20
CA VAL A 109 10.75 -4.77 7.45
C VAL A 109 9.66 -5.71 7.96
N ALA A 110 8.92 -6.34 7.04
CA ALA A 110 7.84 -7.27 7.37
C ALA A 110 8.33 -8.63 7.88
N ASP A 111 9.64 -8.93 7.78
CA ASP A 111 10.27 -10.17 8.20
C ASP A 111 11.35 -9.88 9.25
N ASP A 112 11.15 -10.37 10.48
CA ASP A 112 12.05 -10.07 11.60
C ASP A 112 13.48 -10.63 11.36
N ALA A 113 13.62 -11.80 10.76
CA ALA A 113 14.93 -12.43 10.51
C ALA A 113 15.70 -11.68 9.41
N ALA A 114 15.02 -11.31 8.33
CA ALA A 114 15.61 -10.53 7.25
C ALA A 114 16.00 -9.12 7.72
N ARG A 115 15.16 -8.49 8.56
CA ARG A 115 15.45 -7.19 9.18
C ARG A 115 16.69 -7.26 10.06
N ASP A 116 16.77 -8.25 10.94
CA ASP A 116 17.87 -8.39 11.90
C ASP A 116 19.20 -8.67 11.19
N ALA A 117 19.19 -9.50 10.14
CA ALA A 117 20.37 -9.76 9.31
C ALA A 117 20.85 -8.48 8.59
N LEU A 118 19.92 -7.69 8.02
CA LEU A 118 20.26 -6.44 7.36
C LEU A 118 20.85 -5.42 8.36
N LEU A 119 20.23 -5.28 9.54
CA LEU A 119 20.69 -4.37 10.59
C LEU A 119 22.08 -4.78 11.12
N ALA A 120 22.32 -6.07 11.33
CA ALA A 120 23.61 -6.59 11.79
C ALA A 120 24.73 -6.21 10.81
N VAL A 121 24.51 -6.41 9.51
CA VAL A 121 25.55 -6.14 8.50
C VAL A 121 25.76 -4.64 8.31
N CYS A 122 24.68 -3.85 8.36
CA CYS A 122 24.79 -2.39 8.32
C CYS A 122 25.61 -1.85 9.49
N ALA A 123 25.42 -2.40 10.70
CA ALA A 123 26.24 -2.07 11.87
C ALA A 123 27.72 -2.43 11.68
N GLU A 124 28.04 -3.58 11.07
CA GLU A 124 29.42 -3.98 10.77
C GLU A 124 30.13 -3.04 9.79
N VAL A 125 29.44 -2.56 8.76
CA VAL A 125 30.02 -1.64 7.76
C VAL A 125 29.99 -0.17 8.21
N GLY A 126 29.54 0.11 9.43
CA GLY A 126 29.40 1.47 9.97
C GLY A 126 28.36 2.30 9.22
N PHE A 127 27.41 1.64 8.53
CA PHE A 127 26.37 2.30 7.78
C PHE A 127 25.14 2.53 8.66
N PHE A 128 24.81 3.81 8.86
CA PHE A 128 23.61 4.21 9.57
C PHE A 128 22.65 4.88 8.60
N PHE A 129 21.40 4.43 8.62
CA PHE A 129 20.38 4.96 7.75
C PHE A 129 19.92 6.34 8.23
N ALA A 130 20.26 7.38 7.49
CA ALA A 130 19.82 8.74 7.80
C ALA A 130 18.31 8.91 7.52
N ASN A 131 17.60 9.58 8.45
CA ASN A 131 16.19 9.97 8.41
C ASN A 131 15.14 8.86 8.64
N GLY A 132 14.99 8.46 9.91
CA GLY A 132 13.74 7.83 10.37
C GLY A 132 13.73 6.31 10.39
N TRP A 133 14.89 5.66 10.40
CA TRP A 133 15.03 4.23 10.69
C TRP A 133 14.80 3.91 12.17
N THR A 134 13.59 4.17 12.64
CA THR A 134 13.08 3.68 13.92
C THR A 134 11.82 2.86 13.65
N PRO A 135 11.33 2.06 14.62
CA PRO A 135 10.04 1.38 14.52
C PRO A 135 8.83 2.29 14.19
N GLY A 136 9.01 3.63 14.21
CA GLY A 136 8.01 4.64 13.82
C GLY A 136 8.32 5.42 12.53
N GLY A 137 9.32 5.00 11.75
CA GLY A 137 9.71 5.60 10.47
C GLY A 137 8.63 5.53 9.39
N ARG A 138 8.55 6.54 8.54
CA ARG A 138 7.65 6.53 7.38
C ARG A 138 8.34 5.85 6.19
N TRP A 139 8.15 4.55 6.04
CA TRP A 139 8.72 3.75 4.96
C TRP A 139 8.11 4.12 3.61
N ARG A 140 8.95 4.34 2.59
CA ARG A 140 8.52 4.43 1.20
C ARG A 140 8.48 3.03 0.60
N ALA A 141 7.30 2.59 0.17
CA ALA A 141 7.08 1.23 -0.33
C ALA A 141 7.85 0.93 -1.63
N ASP A 142 8.29 1.96 -2.33
CA ASP A 142 8.97 1.95 -3.63
C ASP A 142 10.51 2.02 -3.55
N THR A 143 11.09 2.13 -2.34
CA THR A 143 12.55 2.22 -2.18
C THR A 143 13.19 0.83 -1.98
N THR A 144 14.17 0.47 -2.81
CA THR A 144 14.93 -0.79 -2.70
C THR A 144 16.18 -0.65 -1.83
N VAL A 145 16.74 -1.76 -1.32
CA VAL A 145 17.99 -1.73 -0.53
C VAL A 145 19.10 -1.04 -1.33
N ARG A 146 19.28 -1.38 -2.60
CA ARG A 146 20.29 -0.80 -3.50
C ARG A 146 20.25 0.74 -3.53
N GLN A 147 19.06 1.32 -3.55
CA GLN A 147 18.87 2.78 -3.58
C GLN A 147 19.24 3.46 -2.27
N VAL A 148 19.28 2.73 -1.16
CA VAL A 148 19.65 3.27 0.14
C VAL A 148 21.18 3.21 0.36
N LEU A 149 21.86 2.25 -0.26
CA LEU A 149 23.31 2.06 -0.15
C LEU A 149 24.13 3.04 -1.03
N LEU A 150 23.54 4.12 -1.55
CA LEU A 150 24.21 5.05 -2.48
C LEU A 150 25.46 5.73 -1.89
N MET A 151 25.60 5.76 -0.56
CA MET A 151 26.75 6.34 0.14
C MET A 151 27.82 5.33 0.56
N LEU A 152 27.60 4.03 0.34
CA LEU A 152 28.59 2.99 0.63
C LEU A 152 29.54 2.79 -0.55
N GLY A 153 30.81 2.57 -0.24
CA GLY A 153 31.78 2.09 -1.22
C GLY A 153 31.45 0.68 -1.71
N PRO A 154 32.02 0.24 -2.85
CA PRO A 154 31.73 -1.05 -3.46
C PRO A 154 31.97 -2.24 -2.52
N ASP A 155 32.97 -2.17 -1.63
CA ASP A 155 33.25 -3.22 -0.64
C ASP A 155 32.14 -3.38 0.40
N GLY A 156 31.50 -2.27 0.78
CA GLY A 156 30.37 -2.27 1.69
C GLY A 156 29.11 -2.84 1.05
N ILE A 157 28.86 -2.50 -0.22
CA ILE A 157 27.74 -3.05 -1.01
C ILE A 157 27.89 -4.57 -1.15
N ALA A 158 29.08 -5.07 -1.53
CA ALA A 158 29.34 -6.50 -1.69
C ALA A 158 29.23 -7.29 -0.37
N ARG A 159 29.41 -6.63 0.79
CA ARG A 159 29.22 -7.26 2.09
C ARG A 159 27.73 -7.40 2.44
N ILE A 160 26.94 -6.36 2.15
CA ILE A 160 25.48 -6.39 2.35
C ILE A 160 24.81 -7.38 1.39
N GLU A 161 25.23 -7.41 0.13
CA GLU A 161 24.71 -8.35 -0.86
C GLU A 161 24.89 -9.81 -0.41
N ARG A 162 26.09 -10.19 0.04
CA ARG A 162 26.36 -11.55 0.53
C ARG A 162 25.52 -11.94 1.75
N ALA A 163 25.25 -11.00 2.64
CA ALA A 163 24.43 -11.28 3.82
C ALA A 163 22.95 -11.45 3.46
N ILE A 164 22.47 -10.68 2.48
CA ILE A 164 21.12 -10.82 1.93
C ILE A 164 20.99 -12.15 1.18
N GLU A 165 21.99 -12.54 0.39
CA GLU A 165 22.01 -13.84 -0.30
C GLU A 165 21.98 -15.02 0.67
N ALA A 166 22.60 -14.89 1.85
CA ALA A 166 22.59 -15.93 2.89
C ALA A 166 21.19 -16.20 3.48
N LEU A 167 20.22 -15.29 3.30
CA LEU A 167 18.83 -15.49 3.71
C LEU A 167 18.05 -16.45 2.78
N ASN A 168 18.64 -16.86 1.65
CA ASN A 168 18.00 -17.74 0.67
C ASN A 168 18.30 -19.24 0.88
N GLY A 169 19.03 -19.59 1.94
CA GLY A 169 19.49 -20.95 2.25
C GLY A 169 18.66 -21.69 3.28
#